data_AF-A0A969E370-F1
#
_entry.id   AF-A0A969E370-F1
#
_cell.length_a   1.000
_cell.length_b   1.000
_cell.length_c   1.000
_cell.angle_alpha   90.00
_cell.angle_beta   90.00
_cell.angle_gamma   90.00
#
_symmetry.space_group_name_H-M   'P 1'
#
loop_
_entity.id
_entity.type
_entity.pdbx_description
1 polymer ?
#
loop_
_entity_poly.entity_id
_entity_poly.type
_entity_poly.pdbx_seq_one_letter_code
_entity_poly.pdbx_strand_id
1 'polypeptide(L)'
;MKKHLLLLFILLTSHICRTQTMSISEEMNIGNAEAYGMIGKFSDRYLFYFIENNTVKLQALDAKMRKIWDKELEPERKNQARIIEVAGSKQDFNVVYQFRKKGHNYLKAHKYDPQGKLLDSITLKDFGRDIIVPPIQYITSEDKKVILIYYVEGNNTIKAAALGLDSIRLIWEKDFPSKLGLGR
;
A
#
# COMPACT_ATOMS: atom_id res chain seq x y z
N MET A 1 -31.50 -63.54 -8.60
CA MET A 1 -30.09 -63.06 -8.59
C MET A 1 -29.84 -61.82 -9.46
N LYS A 2 -30.17 -61.80 -10.76
CA LYS A 2 -29.87 -60.64 -11.64
C LYS A 2 -30.50 -59.29 -11.20
N LYS A 3 -31.72 -59.29 -10.65
CA LYS A 3 -32.39 -58.07 -10.15
C LYS A 3 -31.73 -57.47 -8.89
N HIS A 4 -31.19 -58.30 -8.01
CA HIS A 4 -30.49 -57.83 -6.80
C HIS A 4 -29.11 -57.26 -7.12
N LEU A 5 -28.46 -57.76 -8.18
CA LEU A 5 -27.18 -57.24 -8.66
C LEU A 5 -27.30 -55.81 -9.24
N LEU A 6 -28.41 -55.52 -9.93
CA LEU A 6 -28.70 -54.19 -10.48
C LEU A 6 -28.95 -53.15 -9.37
N LEU A 7 -29.68 -53.54 -8.32
CA LEU A 7 -29.91 -52.71 -7.13
C LEU A 7 -28.62 -52.37 -6.39
N LEU A 8 -27.71 -53.36 -6.27
CA LEU A 8 -26.39 -53.15 -5.67
C LEU A 8 -25.55 -52.15 -6.48
N PHE A 9 -25.63 -52.23 -7.82
CA PHE A 9 -24.90 -51.33 -8.72
C PHE A 9 -25.39 -49.88 -8.61
N ILE A 10 -26.70 -49.65 -8.51
CA ILE A 10 -27.28 -48.30 -8.34
C ILE A 10 -26.87 -47.70 -6.99
N LEU A 11 -26.85 -48.50 -5.92
CA LEU A 11 -26.39 -48.09 -4.59
C LEU A 11 -24.89 -47.75 -4.54
N LEU A 12 -24.05 -48.41 -5.34
CA LEU A 12 -22.61 -48.11 -5.40
C LEU A 12 -22.31 -46.81 -6.16
N THR A 13 -23.16 -46.40 -7.11
CA THR A 13 -22.97 -45.17 -7.90
C THR A 13 -23.37 -43.88 -7.18
N SER A 14 -24.18 -43.95 -6.11
CA SER A 14 -24.60 -42.76 -5.34
C SER A 14 -23.47 -42.18 -4.46
N HIS A 15 -22.38 -42.93 -4.24
CA HIS A 15 -21.21 -42.48 -3.49
C HIS A 15 -20.25 -41.57 -4.28
N ILE A 16 -20.51 -41.33 -5.57
CA ILE A 16 -19.76 -40.35 -6.38
C ILE A 16 -20.35 -38.93 -6.20
N CYS A 17 -21.24 -38.74 -5.21
CA CYS A 17 -21.82 -37.45 -4.91
C CYS A 17 -20.72 -36.46 -4.49
N ARG A 18 -20.55 -35.43 -5.31
CA ARG A 18 -19.50 -34.42 -5.17
C ARG A 18 -19.56 -33.78 -3.79
N THR A 19 -18.49 -33.93 -3.02
CA THR A 19 -18.21 -33.09 -1.86
C THR A 19 -18.34 -31.63 -2.27
N GLN A 20 -19.32 -30.95 -1.70
CA GLN A 20 -19.45 -29.51 -1.83
C GLN A 20 -18.35 -28.88 -0.98
N THR A 21 -17.37 -28.25 -1.62
CA THR A 21 -16.39 -27.43 -0.92
C THR A 21 -17.06 -26.11 -0.53
N MET A 22 -17.51 -26.02 0.71
CA MET A 22 -17.94 -24.76 1.31
C MET A 22 -16.72 -23.87 1.49
N SER A 23 -16.68 -22.75 0.76
CA SER A 23 -15.63 -21.74 0.92
C SER A 23 -16.13 -20.71 1.92
N ILE A 24 -15.56 -20.72 3.12
CA ILE A 24 -15.76 -19.65 4.10
C ILE A 24 -14.63 -18.64 3.87
N SER A 25 -14.98 -17.41 3.52
CA SER A 25 -14.05 -16.28 3.53
C SER A 25 -13.95 -15.75 4.95
N GLU A 26 -12.74 -15.57 5.46
CA GLU A 26 -12.55 -14.75 6.65
C GLU A 26 -12.98 -13.31 6.33
N GLU A 27 -13.73 -12.69 7.24
CA GLU A 27 -14.13 -11.29 7.09
C GLU A 27 -12.89 -10.39 7.18
N MET A 28 -12.75 -9.49 6.21
CA MET A 28 -11.74 -8.45 6.21
C MET A 28 -12.33 -7.23 6.93
N ASN A 29 -11.84 -6.93 8.13
CA ASN A 29 -12.34 -5.80 8.90
C ASN A 29 -11.74 -4.49 8.38
N ILE A 30 -12.51 -3.74 7.59
CA ILE A 30 -12.12 -2.43 7.03
C ILE A 30 -12.66 -1.26 7.88
N GLY A 31 -13.52 -1.53 8.87
CA GLY A 31 -14.35 -0.50 9.52
C GLY A 31 -13.56 0.61 10.23
N ASN A 32 -12.32 0.34 10.63
CA ASN A 32 -11.45 1.29 11.32
C ASN A 32 -10.33 1.87 10.44
N ALA A 33 -10.25 1.49 9.16
CA ALA A 33 -9.18 1.92 8.28
C ALA A 33 -9.41 3.36 7.78
N GLU A 34 -8.42 4.23 7.98
CA GLU A 34 -8.40 5.59 7.45
C GLU A 34 -8.23 5.60 5.93
N ALA A 35 -7.47 4.64 5.41
CA ALA A 35 -7.29 4.38 4.00
C ALA A 35 -6.90 2.92 3.78
N TYR A 36 -7.21 2.39 2.60
CA TYR A 36 -6.86 1.02 2.24
C TYR A 36 -6.67 0.91 0.72
N GLY A 37 -5.94 -0.11 0.29
CA GLY A 37 -5.70 -0.32 -1.13
C GLY A 37 -4.92 -1.60 -1.43
N MET A 38 -4.84 -1.93 -2.72
CA MET A 38 -4.00 -3.03 -3.20
C MET A 38 -2.64 -2.47 -3.61
N ILE A 39 -1.57 -3.00 -3.02
CA ILE A 39 -0.19 -2.67 -3.40
C ILE A 39 0.11 -3.27 -4.78
N GLY A 40 -0.12 -4.58 -4.91
CA GLY A 40 0.18 -5.32 -6.12
C GLY A 40 0.14 -6.83 -5.93
N LYS A 41 0.41 -7.56 -7.02
CA LYS A 41 0.63 -9.00 -7.02
C LYS A 41 2.13 -9.26 -7.04
N PHE A 42 2.62 -10.02 -6.07
CA PHE A 42 4.02 -10.42 -5.99
C PHE A 42 4.10 -11.94 -6.03
N SER A 43 4.64 -12.52 -7.10
CA SER A 43 4.61 -13.97 -7.33
C SER A 43 3.17 -14.53 -7.32
N ASP A 44 2.81 -15.31 -6.30
CA ASP A 44 1.56 -16.05 -6.15
C ASP A 44 0.56 -15.40 -5.18
N ARG A 45 0.90 -14.22 -4.64
CA ARG A 45 0.11 -13.53 -3.62
C ARG A 45 -0.22 -12.10 -3.99
N TYR A 46 -1.38 -11.65 -3.55
CA TYR A 46 -1.81 -10.25 -3.60
C TYR A 46 -1.52 -9.59 -2.26
N LEU A 47 -0.99 -8.37 -2.30
CA LEU A 47 -0.66 -7.60 -1.11
C LEU A 47 -1.61 -6.41 -0.99
N PHE A 48 -2.29 -6.33 0.14
CA PHE A 48 -3.18 -5.23 0.51
C PHE A 48 -2.58 -4.47 1.69
N TYR A 49 -2.95 -3.20 1.80
CA TYR A 49 -2.62 -2.39 2.95
C TYR A 49 -3.87 -1.74 3.54
N PHE A 50 -3.80 -1.49 4.84
CA PHE A 50 -4.73 -0.69 5.62
C PHE A 50 -3.91 0.29 6.45
N ILE A 51 -4.33 1.55 6.46
CA ILE A 51 -3.77 2.58 7.31
C ILE A 51 -4.70 2.74 8.50
N GLU A 52 -4.18 2.43 9.69
CA GLU A 52 -4.91 2.55 10.95
C GLU A 52 -3.97 3.18 11.98
N ASN A 53 -4.38 4.27 12.63
CA ASN A 53 -3.60 4.91 13.70
C ASN A 53 -2.14 5.16 13.29
N ASN A 54 -1.94 5.79 12.13
CA ASN A 54 -0.62 6.09 11.54
C ASN A 54 0.29 4.88 11.26
N THR A 55 -0.29 3.68 11.19
CA THR A 55 0.45 2.44 10.96
C THR A 55 -0.07 1.72 9.73
N VAL A 56 0.82 1.05 9.00
CA VAL A 56 0.45 0.29 7.81
C VAL A 56 0.31 -1.18 8.18
N LYS A 57 -0.90 -1.70 8.15
CA LYS A 57 -1.17 -3.14 8.25
C LYS A 57 -1.14 -3.74 6.85
N LEU A 58 -0.23 -4.67 6.63
CA LEU A 58 -0.15 -5.47 5.41
C LEU A 58 -0.94 -6.75 5.58
N GLN A 59 -1.61 -7.15 4.51
CA GLN A 59 -2.27 -8.44 4.41
C GLN A 59 -1.91 -9.10 3.09
N ALA A 60 -1.35 -10.30 3.16
CA ALA A 60 -1.12 -11.12 1.98
C ALA A 60 -2.25 -12.11 1.78
N LEU A 61 -2.76 -12.15 0.56
CA LEU A 61 -3.82 -13.05 0.13
C LEU A 61 -3.32 -13.98 -0.96
N ASP A 62 -3.81 -15.22 -0.96
CA ASP A 62 -3.54 -16.17 -2.06
C ASP A 62 -4.38 -15.84 -3.30
N ALA A 63 -4.22 -16.64 -4.36
CA ALA A 63 -4.99 -16.49 -5.60
C ALA A 63 -6.51 -16.62 -5.43
N LYS A 64 -6.98 -17.17 -4.31
CA LYS A 64 -8.39 -17.32 -3.93
C LYS A 64 -8.84 -16.28 -2.90
N MET A 65 -8.06 -15.22 -2.70
CA MET A 65 -8.32 -14.14 -1.74
C MET A 65 -8.37 -14.59 -0.28
N ARG A 66 -7.74 -15.72 0.06
CA ARG A 66 -7.66 -16.21 1.44
C ARG A 66 -6.42 -15.62 2.10
N LYS A 67 -6.56 -15.16 3.35
CA LYS A 67 -5.44 -14.62 4.12
C LYS A 67 -4.36 -15.68 4.30
N ILE A 68 -3.14 -15.33 3.91
CA ILE A 68 -1.94 -16.14 4.15
C ILE A 68 -1.26 -15.66 5.43
N TRP A 69 -1.07 -14.35 5.54
CA TRP A 69 -0.48 -13.69 6.70
C TRP A 69 -0.86 -12.22 6.74
N ASP A 70 -0.72 -11.63 7.92
CA ASP A 70 -0.77 -10.20 8.16
C ASP A 70 0.50 -9.73 8.88
N LYS A 71 0.85 -8.46 8.71
CA LYS A 71 2.01 -7.85 9.35
C LYS A 71 1.83 -6.36 9.50
N GLU A 72 2.17 -5.83 10.66
CA GLU A 72 2.18 -4.39 10.90
C GLU A 72 3.57 -3.81 10.56
N LEU A 73 3.60 -2.75 9.75
CA LEU A 73 4.80 -1.97 9.48
C LEU A 73 4.80 -0.74 10.37
N GLU A 74 5.85 -0.61 11.18
CA GLU A 74 6.03 0.56 12.02
C GLU A 74 6.96 1.58 11.33
N PRO A 75 6.43 2.71 10.85
CA PRO A 75 7.27 3.80 10.38
C PRO A 75 8.10 4.38 11.53
N GLU A 76 9.19 5.07 11.20
CA GLU A 76 9.98 5.77 12.22
C GLU A 76 9.09 6.74 12.99
N ARG A 77 9.14 6.68 14.33
CA ARG A 77 8.30 7.49 15.22
C ARG A 77 6.80 7.31 14.94
N LYS A 78 6.32 6.08 14.79
CA LYS A 78 4.90 5.67 14.65
C LYS A 78 3.84 6.65 15.20
N ASN A 79 3.91 7.03 16.48
CA ASN A 79 2.91 7.92 17.11
C ASN A 79 2.89 9.36 16.56
N GLN A 80 3.93 9.77 15.83
CA GLN A 80 4.08 11.08 15.20
C GLN A 80 4.23 10.96 13.68
N ALA A 81 4.11 9.75 13.15
CA ALA A 81 4.12 9.52 11.72
C ALA A 81 2.74 9.84 11.14
N ARG A 82 2.68 10.23 9.88
CA ARG A 82 1.47 10.33 9.07
C ARG A 82 1.77 9.69 7.74
N ILE A 83 1.10 8.59 7.43
CA ILE A 83 1.26 7.92 6.14
C ILE A 83 0.63 8.79 5.06
N ILE A 84 1.39 9.03 3.98
CA ILE A 84 0.92 9.80 2.82
C ILE A 84 0.48 8.83 1.73
N GLU A 85 1.33 7.86 1.39
CA GLU A 85 1.05 6.92 0.31
C GLU A 85 1.75 5.57 0.51
N VAL A 86 1.11 4.50 0.01
CA VAL A 86 1.69 3.16 -0.10
C VAL A 86 1.71 2.73 -1.57
N ALA A 87 2.85 2.89 -2.23
CA ALA A 87 3.01 2.66 -3.66
C ALA A 87 3.72 1.34 -3.96
N GLY A 88 3.02 0.40 -4.59
CA GLY A 88 3.61 -0.84 -5.08
C GLY A 88 4.46 -0.65 -6.34
N SER A 89 5.55 -1.39 -6.46
CA SER A 89 6.39 -1.48 -7.66
C SER A 89 6.29 -2.90 -8.27
N LYS A 90 7.20 -3.26 -9.18
CA LYS A 90 7.24 -4.60 -9.77
C LYS A 90 7.64 -5.70 -8.79
N GLN A 91 8.55 -5.41 -7.85
CA GLN A 91 9.16 -6.43 -6.98
C GLN A 91 9.08 -6.08 -5.49
N ASP A 92 8.72 -4.84 -5.17
CA ASP A 92 8.75 -4.29 -3.83
C ASP A 92 7.64 -3.24 -3.70
N PHE A 93 7.60 -2.52 -2.59
CA PHE A 93 6.73 -1.37 -2.44
C PHE A 93 7.35 -0.32 -1.54
N ASN A 94 6.81 0.90 -1.61
CA ASN A 94 7.29 2.03 -0.86
C ASN A 94 6.18 2.58 0.02
N VAL A 95 6.54 2.99 1.24
CA VAL A 95 5.67 3.74 2.15
C VAL A 95 6.25 5.15 2.27
N VAL A 96 5.51 6.14 1.80
CA VAL A 96 5.85 7.55 1.94
C VAL A 96 5.09 8.10 3.13
N TYR A 97 5.80 8.75 4.05
CA TYR A 97 5.20 9.26 5.28
C TYR A 97 5.93 10.50 5.79
N GLN A 98 5.21 11.30 6.56
CA GLN A 98 5.77 12.40 7.34
C GLN A 98 5.97 11.98 8.78
N PHE A 99 6.95 12.55 9.46
CA PHE A 99 7.07 12.39 10.91
C PHE A 99 7.81 13.56 11.54
N ARG A 100 7.57 13.77 12.85
CA ARG A 100 8.29 14.77 13.65
C ARG A 100 9.42 14.11 14.44
N LYS A 101 10.59 14.73 14.49
CA LYS A 101 11.72 14.28 15.33
C LYS A 101 12.56 15.48 15.78
N LYS A 102 12.76 15.60 17.09
CA LYS A 102 13.50 16.72 17.72
C LYS A 102 13.00 18.10 17.26
N GLY A 103 11.69 18.24 17.15
CA GLY A 103 11.05 19.49 16.72
C GLY A 103 11.01 19.71 15.20
N HIS A 104 11.78 18.94 14.41
CA HIS A 104 11.79 19.01 12.95
C HIS A 104 10.75 18.11 12.31
N ASN A 105 10.16 18.52 11.19
CA ASN A 105 9.26 17.70 10.38
C ASN A 105 9.99 17.18 9.15
N TYR A 106 9.87 15.88 8.90
CA TYR A 106 10.53 15.21 7.78
C TYR A 106 9.50 14.57 6.87
N LEU A 107 9.79 14.59 5.56
CA LEU A 107 9.17 13.71 4.57
C LEU A 107 10.15 12.58 4.26
N LYS A 108 9.71 11.33 4.39
CA LYS A 108 10.56 10.15 4.22
C LYS A 108 9.83 9.08 3.41
N ALA A 109 10.61 8.29 2.69
CA ALA A 109 10.14 7.08 2.04
C ALA A 109 10.91 5.88 2.56
N HIS A 110 10.20 4.79 2.82
CA HIS A 110 10.76 3.49 3.14
C HIS A 110 10.43 2.52 2.01
N LYS A 111 11.41 1.69 1.64
CA LYS A 111 11.26 0.63 0.66
C LYS A 111 11.18 -0.72 1.37
N TYR A 112 10.22 -1.54 1.02
CA TYR A 112 9.98 -2.85 1.64
C TYR A 112 9.91 -3.96 0.60
N ASP A 113 10.38 -5.15 0.96
CA ASP A 113 10.09 -6.35 0.17
C ASP A 113 8.62 -6.79 0.36
N PRO A 114 8.11 -7.71 -0.46
CA PRO A 114 6.73 -8.19 -0.34
C PRO A 114 6.43 -8.97 0.96
N GLN A 115 7.43 -9.22 1.81
CA GLN A 115 7.27 -9.82 3.15
C GLN A 115 7.26 -8.74 4.26
N GLY A 116 7.25 -7.46 3.87
CA GLY A 116 7.24 -6.32 4.79
C GLY A 116 8.55 -6.15 5.54
N LYS A 117 9.69 -6.61 5.00
CA LYS A 117 11.02 -6.30 5.52
C LYS A 117 11.51 -5.01 4.89
N LEU A 118 12.01 -4.10 5.72
CA LEU A 118 12.62 -2.86 5.25
C LEU A 118 13.90 -3.19 4.45
N LEU A 119 13.96 -2.72 3.21
CA LEU A 119 15.11 -2.86 2.31
C LEU A 119 15.97 -1.60 2.33
N ASP A 120 15.34 -0.43 2.25
CA ASP A 120 16.04 0.86 2.15
C ASP A 120 15.14 2.01 2.63
N SER A 121 15.73 3.20 2.81
CA SER A 121 15.00 4.42 3.16
C SER A 121 15.69 5.67 2.64
N ILE A 122 14.90 6.70 2.33
CA ILE A 122 15.41 8.03 1.96
C ILE A 122 14.61 9.14 2.63
N THR A 123 15.29 10.15 3.17
CA THR A 123 14.65 11.41 3.56
C THR A 123 14.54 12.30 2.34
N LEU A 124 13.31 12.62 1.94
CA LEU A 124 13.00 13.44 0.77
C LEU A 124 13.08 14.94 1.11
N LYS A 125 12.66 15.33 2.32
CA LYS A 125 12.68 16.72 2.76
C LYS A 125 12.79 16.83 4.28
N ASP A 126 13.51 17.85 4.74
CA ASP A 126 13.39 18.40 6.09
C ASP A 126 12.68 19.76 5.97
N PHE A 127 11.50 19.89 6.57
CA PHE A 127 10.73 21.14 6.63
C PHE A 127 11.17 22.03 7.80
N GLY A 128 12.28 21.68 8.46
CA GLY A 128 12.73 22.39 9.65
C GLY A 128 11.72 22.29 10.78
N ARG A 129 11.70 23.33 11.62
CA ARG A 129 10.88 23.38 12.85
C ARG A 129 9.49 23.98 12.63
N ASP A 130 9.08 24.17 11.38
CA ASP A 130 7.79 24.75 11.04
C ASP A 130 6.66 24.00 11.75
N ILE A 131 5.80 24.74 12.45
CA ILE A 131 4.69 24.13 13.19
C ILE A 131 3.66 23.57 12.21
N ILE A 132 3.45 24.27 11.10
CA ILE A 132 2.49 23.91 10.06
C ILE A 132 3.26 23.41 8.85
N VAL A 133 3.19 22.11 8.60
CA VAL A 133 3.71 21.50 7.37
C VAL A 133 2.62 21.62 6.30
N PRO A 134 2.95 22.08 5.08
CA PRO A 134 1.97 22.16 4.02
C PRO A 134 1.38 20.78 3.70
N PRO A 135 0.10 20.70 3.31
CA PRO A 135 -0.53 19.44 2.96
C PRO A 135 0.16 18.86 1.72
N ILE A 136 0.74 17.68 1.88
CA ILE A 136 1.41 16.97 0.79
C ILE A 136 0.36 16.32 -0.09
N GLN A 137 0.49 16.55 -1.39
CA GLN A 137 -0.26 15.86 -2.43
C GLN A 137 0.69 14.96 -3.20
N TYR A 138 0.14 13.91 -3.81
CA TYR A 138 0.93 12.98 -4.60
C TYR A 138 0.15 12.46 -5.80
N ILE A 139 0.89 12.06 -6.82
CA ILE A 139 0.39 11.36 -8.01
C ILE A 139 1.37 10.24 -8.32
N THR A 140 0.88 9.00 -8.37
CA THR A 140 1.68 7.84 -8.78
C THR A 140 1.52 7.63 -10.28
N SER A 141 2.62 7.35 -11.00
CA SER A 141 2.58 7.06 -12.43
C SER A 141 1.76 5.81 -12.73
N GLU A 142 1.13 5.73 -13.89
CA GLU A 142 0.31 4.57 -14.30
C GLU A 142 1.12 3.26 -14.29
N ASP A 143 2.40 3.35 -14.69
CA ASP A 143 3.33 2.23 -14.68
C ASP A 143 3.97 1.94 -13.31
N LYS A 144 3.57 2.72 -12.28
CA LYS A 144 4.00 2.62 -10.89
C LYS A 144 5.53 2.66 -10.69
N LYS A 145 6.27 3.34 -11.56
CA LYS A 145 7.71 3.53 -11.41
C LYS A 145 8.09 4.83 -10.72
N VAL A 146 7.20 5.82 -10.74
CA VAL A 146 7.49 7.16 -10.23
C VAL A 146 6.32 7.64 -9.40
N ILE A 147 6.63 8.28 -8.28
CA ILE A 147 5.66 9.09 -7.53
C ILE A 147 6.08 10.54 -7.60
N LEU A 148 5.17 11.40 -8.06
CA LEU A 148 5.29 12.84 -7.96
C LEU A 148 4.70 13.27 -6.63
N ILE A 149 5.48 13.94 -5.80
CA ILE A 149 5.06 14.53 -4.54
C ILE A 149 5.14 16.03 -4.69
N TYR A 150 4.09 16.75 -4.31
CA TYR A 150 4.08 18.20 -4.39
C TYR A 150 3.28 18.84 -3.26
N TYR A 151 3.59 20.10 -2.99
CA TYR A 151 2.89 20.91 -2.00
C TYR A 151 3.00 22.39 -2.35
N VAL A 152 2.07 23.19 -1.83
CA VAL A 152 2.12 24.65 -1.97
C VAL A 152 2.84 25.23 -0.76
N GLU A 153 3.92 25.96 -1.01
CA GLU A 153 4.67 26.70 0.00
C GLU A 153 4.26 28.18 -0.04
N GLY A 154 3.76 28.69 1.09
CA GLY A 154 3.16 30.02 1.16
C GLY A 154 1.97 30.15 0.20
N ASN A 155 1.84 31.31 -0.44
CA ASN A 155 0.70 31.58 -1.34
C ASN A 155 1.00 31.31 -2.83
N ASN A 156 2.27 31.24 -3.23
CA ASN A 156 2.64 31.44 -4.63
C ASN A 156 3.61 30.41 -5.24
N THR A 157 4.05 29.37 -4.52
CA THR A 157 5.04 28.44 -5.05
C THR A 157 4.61 26.99 -4.83
N ILE A 158 4.53 26.21 -5.90
CA ILE A 158 4.38 24.76 -5.85
C ILE A 158 5.78 24.15 -5.83
N LYS A 159 6.10 23.43 -4.77
CA LYS A 159 7.30 22.60 -4.67
C LYS A 159 6.94 21.20 -5.15
N ALA A 160 7.66 20.66 -6.12
CA ALA A 160 7.39 19.33 -6.67
C ALA A 160 8.66 18.50 -6.77
N ALA A 161 8.56 17.22 -6.44
CA ALA A 161 9.64 16.25 -6.45
C ALA A 161 9.16 14.91 -7.02
N ALA A 162 9.90 14.33 -7.95
CA ALA A 162 9.64 13.01 -8.51
C ALA A 162 10.60 11.99 -7.91
N LEU A 163 10.07 10.94 -7.29
CA LEU A 163 10.82 9.86 -6.69
C LEU A 163 10.65 8.60 -7.55
N GLY A 164 11.76 7.97 -7.93
CA GLY A 164 11.77 6.65 -8.55
C GLY A 164 11.50 5.58 -7.50
N LEU A 165 10.41 4.81 -7.66
CA LEU A 165 9.95 3.80 -6.71
C LEU A 165 10.83 2.55 -6.71
N ASP A 166 11.37 2.15 -7.87
CA ASP A 166 12.27 1.00 -7.98
C ASP A 166 13.64 1.28 -7.36
N SER A 167 14.16 2.50 -7.48
CA SER A 167 15.50 2.86 -6.99
C SER A 167 15.50 3.59 -5.66
N ILE A 168 14.33 4.03 -5.17
CA ILE A 168 14.15 4.97 -4.05
C ILE A 168 15.07 6.21 -4.15
N ARG A 169 15.13 6.82 -5.35
CA ARG A 169 15.98 8.00 -5.64
C ARG A 169 15.17 9.17 -6.15
N LEU A 170 15.51 10.36 -5.69
CA LEU A 170 14.99 11.60 -6.26
C LEU A 170 15.45 11.71 -7.72
N ILE A 171 14.51 11.66 -8.65
CA ILE A 171 14.76 11.77 -10.09
C ILE A 171 14.83 13.24 -10.47
N TRP A 172 13.97 14.06 -9.87
CA TRP A 172 13.78 15.45 -10.25
C TRP A 172 13.13 16.24 -9.11
N GLU A 173 13.49 17.50 -8.97
CA GLU A 173 12.88 18.47 -8.06
C GLU A 173 12.77 19.81 -8.78
N LYS A 174 11.64 20.49 -8.64
CA LYS A 174 11.43 21.82 -9.24
C LYS A 174 10.37 22.63 -8.49
N ASP A 175 10.61 23.93 -8.52
CA ASP A 175 9.67 24.94 -8.04
C ASP A 175 8.89 25.53 -9.22
N PHE A 176 7.58 25.66 -9.04
CA PHE A 176 6.70 26.32 -10.00
C PHE A 176 6.00 27.50 -9.32
N PRO A 177 5.83 28.64 -10.00
CA PRO A 177 4.90 29.65 -9.53
C PRO A 177 3.47 29.06 -9.56
N SER A 178 2.74 29.16 -8.44
CA SER A 178 1.33 28.70 -8.37
C SER A 178 0.41 29.59 -9.21
N LYS A 179 0.84 30.83 -9.50
CA LYS A 179 0.25 31.68 -10.52
C LYS A 179 0.58 31.13 -11.90
N LEU A 180 -0.14 30.09 -12.32
CA LEU A 180 -0.48 29.96 -13.73
C LEU A 180 -1.19 31.27 -14.10
N GLY A 181 -0.66 32.00 -15.07
CA GLY A 181 -1.29 33.20 -15.61
C GLY A 181 -2.64 32.87 -16.25
N LEU A 182 -3.67 32.63 -15.44
CA LEU A 182 -5.04 32.82 -15.83
C LEU A 182 -5.26 34.33 -15.76
N GLY A 183 -4.99 34.97 -16.89
CA GLY A 183 -5.27 36.39 -17.07
C GLY A 183 -6.72 36.67 -16.71
N ARG A 184 -6.91 37.58 -15.77
CA ARG A 184 -7.91 38.64 -15.81
C ARG A 184 -7.28 39.89 -15.22
#